data_AF-A0A924W4U1-F1
#
_entry.id   AF-A0A924W4U1-F1
#
_cell.length_a   1.000
_cell.length_b   1.000
_cell.length_c   1.000
_cell.angle_alpha   90.00
_cell.angle_beta   90.00
_cell.angle_gamma   90.00
#
_symmetry.space_group_name_H-M   'P 1'
#
loop_
_entity.id
_entity.type
_entity.pdbx_description
1 polymer ?
#
loop_
_entity_poly.entity_id
_entity_poly.type
_entity_poly.pdbx_seq_one_letter_code
_entity_poly.pdbx_strand_id
1 'polypeptide(L)'
;MQARAEKAGVHRMGDVHRGKPKPLRPLKVVEKVVTDPSRDALLTEFGKTTLNDRYLLAGESYQDMFARVAVAFADDIGHAQRIYDYMSRLWFMPATPVLSNGGAERGLPISCFLNAVGDSLDGIMDTWNENVWLASNGGGIGTYWGGVRSIGEKVGQN
;
A
#
# COMPACT_ATOMS: atom_id res chain seq x y z
N MET A 1 -40.20 -55.89 20.85
CA MET A 1 -40.07 -54.41 20.93
C MET A 1 -39.37 -54.10 22.25
N GLN A 2 -38.51 -53.08 22.29
CA GLN A 2 -37.56 -52.70 23.36
C GLN A 2 -36.21 -53.45 23.31
N ALA A 3 -35.05 -52.83 23.47
CA ALA A 3 -34.56 -51.47 23.25
C ALA A 3 -33.03 -51.63 23.25
N ARG A 4 -32.31 -51.06 22.25
CA ARG A 4 -30.84 -51.04 22.25
C ARG A 4 -30.38 -49.89 23.16
N ALA A 5 -29.45 -50.18 24.07
CA ALA A 5 -28.65 -49.19 24.77
C ALA A 5 -27.18 -49.38 24.40
N GLU A 6 -26.60 -48.34 23.79
CA GLU A 6 -25.19 -48.22 23.42
C GLU A 6 -24.28 -48.19 24.65
N LYS A 7 -23.11 -48.82 24.54
CA LYS A 7 -21.97 -48.55 25.43
C LYS A 7 -20.89 -47.85 24.64
N ALA A 8 -20.56 -46.64 25.10
CA ALA A 8 -19.53 -45.77 24.58
C ALA A 8 -18.14 -46.42 24.62
N GLY A 9 -17.48 -46.51 23.46
CA GLY A 9 -16.09 -46.89 23.34
C GLY A 9 -15.18 -45.68 23.55
N VAL A 10 -14.34 -45.72 24.58
CA VAL A 10 -13.27 -44.75 24.79
C VAL A 10 -12.20 -45.00 23.73
N HIS A 11 -12.10 -44.11 22.74
CA HIS A 11 -11.02 -44.13 21.75
C HIS A 11 -9.71 -43.71 22.43
N ARG A 12 -8.76 -44.64 22.57
CA ARG A 12 -7.38 -44.31 22.96
C ARG A 12 -6.75 -43.49 21.83
N MET A 13 -6.30 -42.28 22.16
CA MET A 13 -5.48 -41.43 21.30
C MET A 13 -4.21 -42.21 20.96
N GLY A 14 -4.03 -42.55 19.68
CA GLY A 14 -2.81 -43.21 19.20
C GLY A 14 -1.60 -42.29 19.34
N ASP A 15 -0.46 -42.87 19.71
CA ASP A 15 0.82 -42.19 19.81
C ASP A 15 1.18 -41.53 18.47
N VAL A 16 1.09 -40.20 18.42
CA VAL A 16 1.51 -39.42 17.26
C VAL A 16 3.03 -39.51 17.18
N HIS A 17 3.54 -40.33 16.25
CA HIS A 17 4.95 -40.40 15.92
C HIS A 17 5.44 -38.99 15.53
N ARG A 18 6.15 -38.31 16.44
CA ARG A 18 6.85 -37.06 16.12
C ARG A 18 7.99 -37.40 15.17
N GLY A 19 7.76 -37.17 13.88
CA GLY A 19 8.84 -37.18 12.88
C GLY A 19 9.96 -36.21 13.30
N LYS A 20 11.21 -36.58 13.00
CA LYS A 20 12.38 -35.73 13.30
C LYS A 20 12.15 -34.32 12.74
N PRO A 21 12.41 -33.25 13.52
CA PRO A 21 12.23 -31.89 13.04
C PRO A 21 13.06 -31.68 11.77
N LYS A 22 12.40 -31.16 10.73
CA LYS A 22 13.05 -30.85 9.46
C LYS A 22 14.23 -29.90 9.75
N PRO A 23 15.43 -30.14 9.18
CA PRO A 23 16.56 -29.27 9.43
C PRO A 23 16.18 -27.84 9.06
N LEU A 24 16.38 -26.92 10.01
CA LEU A 24 16.14 -25.51 9.79
C LEU A 24 17.05 -25.05 8.66
N ARG A 25 16.47 -24.37 7.65
CA ARG A 25 17.28 -23.75 6.60
C ARG A 25 18.24 -22.76 7.25
N PRO A 26 19.49 -22.65 6.76
CA PRO A 26 20.42 -21.65 7.26
C PRO A 26 19.80 -20.26 7.09
N LEU A 27 19.82 -19.49 8.18
CA LEU A 27 19.35 -18.10 8.19
C LEU A 27 20.23 -17.30 7.22
N LYS A 28 19.61 -16.70 6.19
CA LYS A 28 20.29 -15.76 5.30
C LYS A 28 20.21 -14.37 5.93
N VAL A 29 21.32 -13.65 5.97
CA VAL A 29 21.31 -12.23 6.32
C VAL A 29 20.50 -11.51 5.25
N VAL A 30 19.41 -10.86 5.67
CA VAL A 30 18.65 -9.97 4.80
C VAL A 30 19.42 -8.66 4.79
N GLU A 31 20.02 -8.31 3.65
CA GLU A 31 20.61 -6.99 3.47
C GLU A 31 19.48 -5.96 3.54
N LYS A 32 19.71 -4.90 4.33
CA LYS A 32 18.75 -3.80 4.51
C LYS A 32 19.43 -2.48 4.23
N VAL A 33 18.65 -1.47 3.87
CA VAL A 33 19.11 -0.09 3.77
C VAL A 33 19.73 0.34 5.10
N VAL A 34 20.90 0.96 5.03
CA VAL A 34 21.60 1.52 6.19
C VAL A 34 21.18 2.97 6.34
N THR A 35 20.47 3.28 7.42
CA THR A 35 20.01 4.62 7.75
C THR A 35 21.08 5.42 8.49
N ASP A 36 21.04 6.75 8.33
CA ASP A 36 21.95 7.73 8.92
C ASP A 36 21.14 8.81 9.65
N PRO A 37 20.89 8.66 10.96
CA PRO A 37 20.12 9.61 11.76
C PRO A 37 20.70 11.03 11.79
N SER A 38 22.00 11.21 11.51
CA SER A 38 22.61 12.55 11.51
C SER A 38 22.01 13.47 10.45
N ARG A 39 21.39 12.90 9.41
CA ARG A 39 20.74 13.64 8.32
C ARG A 39 19.43 14.30 8.72
N ASP A 40 18.89 13.99 9.90
CA ASP A 40 17.76 14.74 10.47
C ASP A 40 18.11 16.22 10.67
N ALA A 41 19.40 16.55 10.81
CA ALA A 41 19.90 17.93 10.88
C ALA A 41 19.71 18.72 9.56
N LEU A 42 19.50 18.05 8.43
CA LEU A 42 19.22 18.70 7.14
C LEU A 42 17.77 19.20 7.05
N LEU A 43 16.86 18.64 7.85
CA LEU A 43 15.46 19.02 7.88
C LEU A 43 15.27 20.31 8.70
N THR A 44 14.49 21.24 8.17
CA THR A 44 14.05 22.42 8.92
C THR A 44 13.04 22.03 10.00
N GLU A 45 12.90 22.85 11.04
CA GLU A 45 11.92 22.61 12.11
C GLU A 45 10.47 22.54 11.59
N PHE A 46 10.13 23.38 10.61
CA PHE A 46 8.84 23.30 9.93
C PHE A 46 8.69 22.02 9.09
N GLY A 47 9.77 21.60 8.42
CA GLY A 47 9.80 20.34 7.66
C GLY A 47 9.55 19.14 8.57
N LYS A 48 10.25 19.08 9.71
CA LYS A 48 10.05 18.05 10.75
C LYS A 48 8.60 18.04 11.25
N THR A 49 8.04 19.21 11.56
CA THR A 49 6.64 19.34 12.00
C THR A 49 5.67 18.78 10.96
N THR A 50 5.89 19.11 9.68
CA THR A 50 5.07 18.62 8.57
C THR A 50 5.18 17.10 8.40
N LEU A 51 6.40 16.55 8.50
CA LEU A 51 6.64 15.11 8.41
C LEU A 51 5.95 14.34 9.55
N ASN A 52 6.06 14.85 10.79
CA ASN A 52 5.41 14.27 11.96
C ASN A 52 3.89 14.26 11.86
N ASP A 53 3.30 15.35 11.35
CA ASP A 53 1.84 15.49 11.25
C ASP A 53 1.23 14.56 10.18
N ARG A 54 1.92 14.36 9.04
CA ARG A 54 1.26 13.82 7.84
C ARG A 54 1.91 12.61 7.16
N TYR A 55 3.18 12.34 7.43
CA TYR A 55 3.97 11.42 6.59
C TYR A 55 4.50 10.20 7.33
N LEU A 56 4.88 10.34 8.59
CA LEU A 56 5.38 9.22 9.37
C LEU A 56 4.28 8.22 9.69
N LEU A 57 4.61 6.94 9.58
CA LEU A 57 3.82 5.88 10.18
C LEU A 57 4.05 5.82 11.69
N ALA A 58 3.16 5.12 12.41
CA ALA A 58 3.27 4.98 13.85
C ALA A 58 4.61 4.33 14.25
N GLY A 59 5.41 5.05 15.04
CA GLY A 59 6.72 4.58 15.51
C GLY A 59 7.86 4.72 14.48
N GLU A 60 7.63 5.36 13.35
CA GLU A 60 8.62 5.55 12.29
C GLU A 60 9.44 6.83 12.52
N SER A 61 10.77 6.77 12.34
CA SER A 61 11.61 7.98 12.27
C SER A 61 11.65 8.57 10.85
N TYR A 62 12.17 9.79 10.66
CA TYR A 62 12.31 10.38 9.32
C TYR A 62 13.18 9.51 8.40
N GLN A 63 14.25 8.94 8.94
CA GLN A 63 15.15 8.09 8.17
C GLN A 63 14.51 6.73 7.85
N ASP A 64 13.71 6.19 8.76
CA ASP A 64 12.95 4.95 8.49
C ASP A 64 11.91 5.17 7.39
N MET A 65 11.22 6.31 7.40
CA MET A 65 10.30 6.70 6.33
C MET A 65 11.00 6.76 4.97
N PHE A 66 12.17 7.42 4.89
CA PHE A 66 12.95 7.44 3.65
C PHE A 66 13.40 6.04 3.24
N ALA A 67 13.83 5.18 4.17
CA ALA A 67 14.24 3.82 3.86
C ALA A 67 13.05 2.96 3.38
N ARG A 68 11.88 3.04 4.03
CA ARG A 68 10.66 2.34 3.62
C ARG A 68 10.28 2.70 2.18
N VAL A 69 10.23 3.99 1.88
CA VAL A 69 9.86 4.47 0.54
C VAL A 69 10.91 4.05 -0.49
N ALA A 70 12.21 4.13 -0.15
CA ALA A 70 13.27 3.68 -1.04
C ALA A 70 13.16 2.19 -1.38
N VAL A 71 12.91 1.34 -0.39
CA VAL A 71 12.75 -0.12 -0.58
C VAL A 71 11.51 -0.43 -1.42
N ALA A 72 10.41 0.30 -1.23
CA ALA A 72 9.16 0.06 -1.94
C ALA A 72 9.25 0.24 -3.47
N PHE A 73 10.18 1.08 -3.94
CA PHE A 73 10.33 1.43 -5.37
C PHE A 73 11.67 1.01 -5.99
N ALA A 74 12.49 0.26 -5.25
CA ALA A 74 13.78 -0.21 -5.73
C ALA A 74 13.71 -1.65 -6.27
N ASP A 75 14.56 -1.94 -7.25
CA ASP A 75 14.71 -3.30 -7.81
C ASP A 75 15.53 -4.22 -6.91
N ASP A 76 16.51 -3.66 -6.20
CA ASP A 76 17.41 -4.35 -5.28
C ASP A 76 17.87 -3.44 -4.13
N ILE A 77 18.57 -4.01 -3.15
CA ILE A 77 19.03 -3.27 -1.96
C ILE A 77 20.06 -2.19 -2.31
N GLY A 78 20.90 -2.41 -3.33
CA GLY A 78 21.85 -1.39 -3.80
C GLY A 78 21.13 -0.21 -4.44
N HIS A 79 20.06 -0.46 -5.19
CA HIS A 79 19.17 0.57 -5.72
C HIS A 79 18.44 1.30 -4.58
N ALA A 80 17.88 0.57 -3.61
CA ALA A 80 17.22 1.16 -2.45
C ALA A 80 18.17 2.08 -1.66
N GLN A 81 19.41 1.66 -1.44
CA GLN A 81 20.41 2.48 -0.75
C GLN A 81 20.68 3.80 -1.49
N ARG A 82 20.79 3.77 -2.83
CA ARG A 82 20.97 4.99 -3.63
C ARG A 82 19.78 5.94 -3.53
N ILE A 83 18.55 5.42 -3.64
CA ILE A 83 17.33 6.24 -3.51
C ILE A 83 17.27 6.85 -2.10
N TYR A 84 17.51 6.05 -1.05
CA TYR A 84 17.58 6.52 0.33
C TYR A 84 18.62 7.63 0.49
N ASP A 85 19.82 7.46 -0.05
CA ASP A 85 20.88 8.45 0.06
C ASP A 85 20.51 9.77 -0.63
N TYR A 86 19.84 9.72 -1.78
CA TYR A 86 19.38 10.93 -2.46
C TYR A 86 18.24 11.62 -1.72
N MET A 87 17.26 10.87 -1.18
CA MET A 87 16.15 11.45 -0.41
C MET A 87 16.63 12.05 0.91
N SER A 88 17.37 11.28 1.71
CA SER A 88 17.81 11.70 3.05
C SER A 88 18.83 12.85 3.02
N ARG A 89 19.52 13.07 1.90
CA ARG A 89 20.36 14.27 1.65
C ARG A 89 19.58 15.44 1.04
N LEU A 90 18.27 15.30 0.85
CA LEU A 90 17.37 16.29 0.26
C LEU A 90 17.73 16.67 -1.18
N TRP A 91 18.36 15.77 -1.95
CA TRP A 91 18.68 16.01 -3.37
C TRP A 91 17.44 15.90 -4.25
N PHE A 92 16.48 15.09 -3.82
CA PHE A 92 15.13 15.08 -4.36
C PHE A 92 14.16 14.71 -3.25
N MET A 93 12.87 14.95 -3.50
CA MET A 93 11.79 14.47 -2.65
C MET A 93 10.66 13.93 -3.53
N PRO A 94 10.17 12.69 -3.32
CA PRO A 94 8.97 12.20 -3.99
C PRO A 94 7.71 13.01 -3.66
N ALA A 95 6.69 12.88 -4.49
CA ALA A 95 5.38 13.49 -4.26
C ALA A 95 4.72 12.96 -2.96
N THR A 96 3.77 13.73 -2.43
CA THR A 96 3.11 13.44 -1.15
C THR A 96 2.59 12.00 -1.02
N PRO A 97 1.81 11.44 -1.97
CA PRO A 97 1.30 10.08 -1.82
C PRO A 97 2.39 9.00 -1.87
N VAL A 98 3.46 9.23 -2.62
CA VAL A 98 4.61 8.31 -2.66
C VAL A 98 5.33 8.30 -1.32
N LEU A 99 5.54 9.47 -0.71
CA LEU A 99 6.17 9.56 0.61
C LEU A 99 5.27 8.97 1.72
N SER A 100 3.98 9.30 1.72
CA SER A 100 3.02 8.86 2.74
C SER A 100 2.67 7.37 2.64
N ASN A 101 2.47 6.84 1.42
CA ASN A 101 1.89 5.51 1.19
C ASN A 101 2.88 4.51 0.57
N GLY A 102 4.04 4.94 0.09
CA GLY A 102 5.03 4.05 -0.51
C GLY A 102 5.50 2.97 0.47
N GLY A 103 5.17 1.70 0.23
CA GLY A 103 5.49 0.60 1.14
C GLY A 103 4.64 0.56 2.42
N ALA A 104 3.56 1.33 2.50
CA ALA A 104 2.55 1.21 3.55
C ALA A 104 1.40 0.29 3.12
N GLU A 105 0.61 -0.21 4.07
CA GLU A 105 -0.59 -1.03 3.81
C GLU A 105 -1.86 -0.20 3.58
N ARG A 106 -1.71 1.12 3.33
CA ARG A 106 -2.84 2.06 3.16
C ARG A 106 -2.61 3.02 2.00
N GLY A 107 -3.71 3.40 1.35
CA GLY A 107 -3.72 4.39 0.27
C GLY A 107 -2.97 3.95 -0.97
N LEU A 108 -2.99 4.80 -2.00
CA LEU A 108 -2.23 4.58 -3.23
C LEU A 108 -1.02 5.53 -3.27
N PRO A 109 0.15 5.08 -3.76
CA PRO A 109 1.29 5.96 -3.96
C PRO A 109 1.20 6.73 -5.29
N ILE A 110 0.02 7.23 -5.64
CA ILE A 110 -0.28 7.89 -6.91
C ILE A 110 -1.00 9.21 -6.63
N SER A 111 -0.50 10.31 -7.21
CA SER A 111 -1.08 11.65 -6.99
C SER A 111 -2.25 11.97 -7.89
N CYS A 112 -2.21 11.55 -9.15
CA CYS A 112 -3.12 12.02 -10.17
C CYS A 112 -3.67 10.85 -10.99
N PHE A 113 -4.98 10.86 -11.21
CA PHE A 113 -5.68 9.93 -12.08
C PHE A 113 -6.37 10.71 -13.20
N LEU A 114 -6.40 10.10 -14.39
CA LEU A 114 -7.10 10.62 -15.55
C LEU A 114 -7.99 9.53 -16.12
N ASN A 115 -9.26 9.83 -16.32
CA ASN A 115 -10.22 8.94 -16.97
C ASN A 115 -11.16 9.73 -17.89
N ALA A 116 -11.97 9.00 -18.67
CA ALA A 116 -12.93 9.56 -19.61
C ALA A 116 -14.28 8.87 -19.44
N VAL A 117 -15.35 9.64 -19.54
CA VAL A 117 -16.72 9.15 -19.31
C VAL A 117 -17.34 8.63 -20.61
N GLY A 118 -17.94 7.44 -20.54
CA GLY A 118 -18.75 6.90 -21.63
C GLY A 118 -20.14 7.54 -21.70
N ASP A 119 -20.68 7.70 -22.90
CA ASP A 119 -22.00 8.32 -23.15
C ASP A 119 -23.18 7.34 -22.95
N SER A 120 -23.25 6.73 -21.77
CA SER A 120 -24.34 5.87 -21.32
C SER A 120 -24.55 6.03 -19.81
N LEU A 121 -25.73 5.64 -19.30
CA LEU A 121 -26.00 5.70 -17.87
C LEU A 121 -24.99 4.85 -17.08
N ASP A 122 -24.73 3.63 -17.55
CA ASP A 122 -23.75 2.73 -16.95
C ASP A 122 -22.34 3.33 -16.98
N GLY A 123 -21.92 3.89 -18.11
CA GLY A 123 -20.60 4.52 -18.24
C GLY A 123 -20.41 5.71 -17.30
N ILE A 124 -21.45 6.53 -17.12
CA ILE A 124 -21.44 7.66 -16.16
C ILE A 124 -21.39 7.14 -14.72
N MET A 125 -22.23 6.15 -14.37
CA MET A 125 -22.27 5.59 -13.01
C MET A 125 -20.98 4.87 -12.64
N ASP A 126 -20.41 4.08 -13.56
CA ASP A 126 -19.16 3.35 -13.34
C ASP A 126 -18.00 4.31 -13.14
N THR A 127 -17.88 5.35 -13.98
CA THR A 127 -16.83 6.37 -13.83
C THR A 127 -17.00 7.15 -12.51
N TRP A 128 -18.24 7.45 -12.13
CA TRP A 128 -18.52 8.08 -10.84
C TRP A 128 -18.08 7.19 -9.67
N ASN A 129 -18.43 5.90 -9.70
CA ASN A 129 -18.05 4.94 -8.66
C ASN A 129 -16.53 4.77 -8.57
N GLU A 130 -15.84 4.65 -9.71
CA GLU A 130 -14.38 4.64 -9.77
C GLU A 130 -13.78 5.90 -9.12
N ASN A 131 -14.30 7.08 -9.48
CA ASN A 131 -13.82 8.35 -8.94
C ASN A 131 -13.97 8.44 -7.42
N VAL A 132 -15.08 7.94 -6.86
CA VAL A 132 -15.28 7.90 -5.40
C VAL A 132 -14.22 7.02 -4.74
N TRP A 133 -13.93 5.84 -5.29
CA TRP A 133 -12.88 4.96 -4.77
C TRP A 133 -11.49 5.59 -4.86
N LEU A 134 -11.14 6.19 -5.99
CA LEU A 134 -9.85 6.85 -6.19
C LEU A 134 -9.67 8.06 -5.26
N ALA A 135 -10.72 8.88 -5.09
CA ALA A 135 -10.70 10.04 -4.20
C ALA A 135 -10.55 9.62 -2.73
N SER A 136 -11.20 8.52 -2.32
CA SER A 136 -11.06 7.97 -0.97
C SER A 136 -9.63 7.51 -0.65
N ASN A 137 -8.84 7.18 -1.69
CA ASN A 137 -7.44 6.80 -1.57
C ASN A 137 -6.46 7.98 -1.66
N GLY A 138 -6.97 9.22 -1.74
CA GLY A 138 -6.17 10.46 -1.65
C GLY A 138 -5.59 10.97 -2.97
N GLY A 139 -6.04 10.44 -4.11
CA GLY A 139 -5.63 10.92 -5.43
C GLY A 139 -6.47 12.09 -5.93
N GLY A 140 -5.85 13.06 -6.60
CA GLY A 140 -6.55 14.04 -7.42
C GLY A 140 -7.00 13.42 -8.74
N ILE A 141 -8.19 13.79 -9.23
CA ILE A 141 -8.80 13.16 -10.40
C ILE A 141 -9.17 14.23 -11.43
N GLY A 142 -8.71 14.03 -12.67
CA GLY A 142 -9.16 14.79 -13.84
C GLY A 142 -10.01 13.89 -14.73
N THR A 143 -11.31 14.15 -14.81
CA THR A 143 -12.24 13.37 -15.63
C THR A 143 -12.58 14.13 -16.90
N TYR A 144 -12.39 13.49 -18.06
CA TYR A 144 -12.75 14.02 -19.37
C TYR A 144 -14.20 13.68 -19.73
N TRP A 145 -15.00 14.71 -20.01
CA TRP A 145 -16.44 14.59 -20.31
C TRP A 145 -16.79 14.85 -21.77
N GLY A 146 -15.82 15.11 -22.65
CA GLY A 146 -16.10 15.50 -24.03
C GLY A 146 -16.72 14.40 -24.91
N GLY A 147 -16.77 13.15 -24.43
CA GLY A 147 -17.51 12.07 -25.07
C GLY A 147 -19.00 12.05 -24.77
N VAL A 148 -19.47 12.75 -23.72
CA VAL A 148 -20.87 12.75 -23.30
C VAL A 148 -21.67 13.74 -24.15
N ARG A 149 -22.87 13.31 -24.58
CA ARG A 149 -23.75 14.13 -25.40
C ARG A 149 -24.19 15.42 -24.70
N SER A 150 -24.49 16.45 -25.50
CA SER A 150 -24.98 17.74 -25.01
C SER A 150 -26.45 17.70 -24.59
N ILE A 151 -26.88 18.74 -23.87
CA ILE A 151 -28.28 18.92 -23.49
C ILE A 151 -29.15 18.99 -24.75
N GLY A 152 -30.24 18.22 -24.77
CA GLY A 152 -31.20 18.17 -25.88
C GLY A 152 -30.93 17.09 -26.93
N GLU A 153 -29.79 16.40 -26.83
CA GLU A 153 -29.51 15.25 -27.70
C GLU A 153 -30.43 14.06 -27.42
N LYS A 154 -30.73 13.28 -28.47
CA LYS A 154 -31.65 12.13 -28.37
C LYS A 154 -31.04 11.06 -27.49
N VAL A 155 -31.81 10.53 -26.55
CA VAL A 155 -31.50 9.27 -25.82
C VAL A 155 -32.12 8.11 -26.59
N GLY A 156 -31.41 6.98 -26.69
CA GLY A 156 -31.95 5.77 -27.31
C GLY A 156 -33.25 5.35 -26.63
N GLN A 157 -34.16 4.70 -27.36
CA GLN A 157 -35.33 4.10 -26.71
C GLN A 157 -34.86 2.87 -25.92
N ASN A 158 -35.04 2.92 -24.61
CA ASN A 158 -34.74 1.82 -23.69
C ASN A 158 -35.61 0.60 -23.99
#